data_AF-A0A7W1TA55-F1
#
_entry.id   AF-A0A7W1TA55-F1
#
_cell.length_a   1.000
_cell.length_b   1.000
_cell.length_c   1.000
_cell.angle_alpha   90.00
_cell.angle_beta   90.00
_cell.angle_gamma   90.00
#
_symmetry.space_group_name_H-M   'P 1'
#
loop_
_entity.id
_entity.type
_entity.pdbx_description
1 polymer ?
#
loop_
_entity_poly.entity_id
_entity_poly.type
_entity_poly.pdbx_seq_one_letter_code
_entity_poly.pdbx_strand_id
1 'polypeptide(L)'
;MPTALVPWGKDLPTWVDLSSSCLESERSTTRTRAWESVLIQSRAFIKGVRESLPKAEVTFDRFHVAKVLGDAVERVRRSEWRKDKTVKGARYALLKNPENLTDCQRETLTEITKRNAALAEVYRMKETFRDLYRLPDLRSATGFLKGWLAVAMTSTLKPVVKAAKTINNRAEGILRW
;
A
#
# COMPACT_ATOMS: atom_id res chain seq x y z
N MET A 1 -39.55 36.70 32.56
CA MET A 1 -39.11 38.10 32.70
C MET A 1 -38.06 38.09 33.80
N PRO A 2 -36.76 38.33 33.51
CA PRO A 2 -36.31 39.57 32.90
C PRO A 2 -35.34 39.42 31.72
N THR A 3 -35.24 40.54 31.03
CA THR A 3 -34.40 40.93 29.90
C THR A 3 -32.96 41.23 30.33
N ALA A 4 -31.98 40.87 29.51
CA ALA A 4 -30.71 41.62 29.42
C ALA A 4 -30.06 41.40 28.05
N LEU A 5 -29.95 42.48 27.29
CA LEU A 5 -29.09 42.61 26.11
C LEU A 5 -27.62 42.45 26.52
N VAL A 6 -26.80 41.84 25.65
CA VAL A 6 -25.33 41.97 25.65
C VAL A 6 -24.85 42.18 24.20
N PRO A 7 -23.82 43.01 23.97
CA PRO A 7 -23.56 43.68 22.70
C PRO A 7 -22.59 42.93 21.77
N TRP A 8 -22.56 43.37 20.51
CA TRP A 8 -21.59 42.97 19.50
C TRP A 8 -20.14 43.17 19.95
N GLY A 9 -19.35 42.10 19.96
CA GLY A 9 -17.91 42.10 20.15
C GLY A 9 -17.31 40.85 19.53
N LYS A 10 -16.36 41.03 18.61
CA LYS A 10 -15.60 39.97 17.92
C LYS A 10 -14.76 39.22 18.94
N ASP A 11 -14.94 37.91 19.03
CA ASP A 11 -13.92 36.87 19.25
C ASP A 11 -14.60 35.48 19.30
N LEU A 12 -14.04 34.48 18.60
CA LEU A 12 -14.52 33.09 18.59
C LEU A 12 -14.22 32.44 19.95
N PRO A 13 -15.15 31.66 20.56
CA PRO A 13 -15.07 30.20 20.37
C PRO A 13 -16.40 29.42 20.55
N THR A 14 -16.27 28.10 20.38
CA THR A 14 -17.16 26.99 20.85
C THR A 14 -18.52 26.82 20.17
N TRP A 15 -18.61 25.76 19.36
CA TRP A 15 -19.88 25.17 18.94
C TRP A 15 -20.27 24.07 19.93
N VAL A 16 -21.26 24.36 20.77
CA VAL A 16 -22.09 23.35 21.41
C VAL A 16 -23.48 23.47 20.79
N ASP A 17 -23.88 22.35 20.18
CA ASP A 17 -25.19 21.73 20.27
C ASP A 17 -26.33 21.93 19.25
N LEU A 18 -27.02 20.79 19.15
CA LEU A 18 -28.42 20.55 18.81
C LEU A 18 -28.82 20.59 17.32
N SER A 19 -28.84 19.40 16.73
CA SER A 19 -30.10 18.65 16.59
C SER A 19 -29.84 17.25 16.06
N SER A 20 -30.53 16.19 16.43
CA SER A 20 -31.41 15.86 17.55
C SER A 20 -31.81 14.40 17.31
N SER A 21 -31.97 13.65 18.39
CA SER A 21 -33.10 12.72 18.55
C SER A 21 -33.29 11.67 17.45
N CYS A 22 -32.51 10.59 17.51
CA CYS A 22 -33.06 9.23 17.49
C CYS A 22 -31.95 8.22 17.80
N LEU A 23 -32.28 7.21 18.60
CA LEU A 23 -31.46 6.03 18.91
C LEU A 23 -30.44 6.18 20.04
N GLU A 24 -30.93 6.66 21.19
CA GLU A 24 -30.38 6.27 22.48
C GLU A 24 -31.36 5.32 23.18
N SER A 25 -31.37 4.05 22.75
CA SER A 25 -31.83 2.95 23.58
C SER A 25 -31.05 1.70 23.22
N GLU A 26 -29.89 1.54 23.84
CA GLU A 26 -29.38 0.26 24.36
C GLU A 26 -27.97 0.45 24.89
N ARG A 27 -27.89 0.75 26.20
CA ARG A 27 -26.68 0.48 26.97
C ARG A 27 -26.59 -1.03 27.14
N SER A 28 -25.69 -1.68 26.39
CA SER A 28 -25.10 -2.94 26.83
C SER A 28 -23.57 -2.85 26.79
N THR A 29 -22.98 -3.29 27.88
CA THR A 29 -21.57 -3.21 28.21
C THR A 29 -20.76 -4.15 27.32
N THR A 30 -20.16 -3.65 26.25
CA THR A 30 -18.88 -4.13 25.71
C THR A 30 -18.27 -2.99 24.91
N ARG A 31 -17.21 -2.38 25.44
CA ARG A 31 -16.47 -1.32 24.71
C ARG A 31 -15.56 -1.98 23.68
N THR A 32 -16.15 -2.64 22.69
CA THR A 32 -15.43 -3.11 21.51
C THR A 32 -14.98 -1.84 20.78
N ARG A 33 -13.68 -1.54 20.85
CA ARG A 33 -13.09 -0.56 19.92
C ARG A 33 -13.18 -1.17 18.53
N ALA A 34 -14.33 -1.01 17.88
CA ALA A 34 -14.50 -1.34 16.48
C ALA A 34 -13.69 -0.30 15.69
N TRP A 35 -12.42 -0.60 15.46
CA TRP A 35 -11.59 0.15 14.52
C TRP A 35 -12.08 -0.20 13.12
N GLU A 36 -12.71 0.74 12.44
CA GLU A 36 -13.07 0.57 11.03
C GLU A 36 -11.79 0.68 10.20
N SER A 37 -11.19 -0.46 9.85
CA SER A 37 -10.10 -0.51 8.86
C SER A 37 -10.69 -0.42 7.46
N VAL A 38 -10.29 0.59 6.69
CA VAL A 38 -10.76 0.76 5.32
C VAL A 38 -9.66 0.38 4.33
N LEU A 39 -9.94 -0.54 3.40
CA LEU A 39 -9.02 -0.98 2.33
C LEU A 39 -9.11 -0.03 1.14
N ILE A 40 -8.15 0.89 1.00
CA ILE A 40 -8.31 2.03 0.08
C ILE A 40 -7.56 1.88 -1.26
N GLN A 41 -8.31 2.18 -2.33
CA GLN A 41 -7.90 2.09 -3.73
C GLN A 41 -7.42 3.40 -4.36
N SER A 42 -8.06 4.52 -4.01
CA SER A 42 -7.89 5.80 -4.72
C SER A 42 -7.62 6.96 -3.77
N ARG A 43 -6.91 8.00 -4.24
CA ARG A 43 -6.61 9.19 -3.43
C ARG A 43 -7.89 9.93 -3.01
N ALA A 44 -8.90 9.95 -3.88
CA ALA A 44 -10.19 10.55 -3.58
C ALA A 44 -10.90 9.79 -2.44
N PHE A 45 -10.79 8.47 -2.40
CA PHE A 45 -11.35 7.66 -1.33
C PHE A 45 -10.55 7.79 -0.02
N ILE A 46 -9.21 7.91 -0.08
CA ILE A 46 -8.41 8.25 1.12
C ILE A 46 -8.88 9.58 1.70
N LYS A 47 -9.08 10.58 0.83
CA LYS A 47 -9.54 11.90 1.22
C LYS A 47 -10.94 11.83 1.86
N GLY A 48 -11.89 11.18 1.19
CA GLY A 48 -13.26 11.01 1.72
C GLY A 48 -13.29 10.27 3.05
N VAL A 49 -12.52 9.18 3.22
CA VAL A 49 -12.43 8.46 4.50
C VAL A 49 -11.84 9.34 5.59
N ARG A 50 -10.79 10.11 5.30
CA ARG A 50 -10.19 11.02 6.28
C ARG A 50 -11.13 12.17 6.67
N GLU A 51 -11.96 12.62 5.75
CA GLU A 51 -12.94 13.69 5.97
C GLU A 51 -14.17 13.18 6.75
N SER A 52 -14.69 12.00 6.39
CA SER A 52 -15.90 11.44 7.00
C SER A 52 -15.63 10.63 8.28
N LEU A 53 -14.46 10.01 8.38
CA LEU A 53 -14.07 9.11 9.48
C LEU A 53 -12.66 9.48 9.98
N PRO A 54 -12.48 10.63 10.67
CA PRO A 54 -11.17 11.13 11.06
C PRO A 54 -10.42 10.24 12.06
N LYS A 55 -11.13 9.31 12.72
CA LYS A 55 -10.56 8.32 13.65
C LYS A 55 -10.25 6.98 12.99
N ALA A 56 -10.62 6.77 11.72
CA ALA A 56 -10.39 5.52 11.03
C ALA A 56 -8.93 5.38 10.59
N GLU A 57 -8.39 4.18 10.76
CA GLU A 57 -7.04 3.86 10.35
C GLU A 57 -7.03 3.30 8.93
N VAL A 58 -6.27 3.94 8.05
CA VAL A 58 -6.21 3.52 6.64
C VAL A 58 -5.21 2.39 6.49
N THR A 59 -5.70 1.23 6.03
CA THR A 59 -4.88 0.05 5.77
C THR A 59 -4.82 -0.21 4.26
N PHE A 60 -3.65 -0.57 3.76
CA PHE A 60 -3.47 -0.92 2.35
C PHE A 60 -3.44 -2.42 2.17
N ASP A 61 -4.35 -2.94 1.37
CA ASP A 61 -4.38 -4.37 1.06
C ASP A 61 -3.11 -4.84 0.31
N ARG A 62 -2.72 -6.09 0.59
CA ARG A 62 -1.50 -6.73 0.04
C ARG A 62 -1.53 -6.80 -1.49
N PHE A 63 -2.72 -6.97 -2.10
CA PHE A 63 -2.88 -6.97 -3.55
C PHE A 63 -2.39 -5.66 -4.18
N HIS A 64 -2.59 -4.52 -3.53
CA HIS A 64 -2.19 -3.22 -4.07
C HIS A 64 -0.69 -3.06 -4.09
N VAL A 65 -0.02 -3.55 -3.06
CA VAL A 65 1.43 -3.54 -3.00
C VAL A 65 2.01 -4.51 -4.03
N ALA A 66 1.43 -5.71 -4.15
CA ALA A 66 1.80 -6.67 -5.19
C ALA A 66 1.60 -6.09 -6.60
N LYS A 67 0.51 -5.35 -6.85
CA LYS A 67 0.25 -4.66 -8.11
C LYS A 67 1.29 -3.59 -8.42
N VAL A 68 1.68 -2.78 -7.44
CA VAL A 68 2.74 -1.74 -7.60
C VAL A 68 4.07 -2.38 -8.03
N LEU A 69 4.44 -3.50 -7.41
CA LEU A 69 5.67 -4.23 -7.77
C LEU A 69 5.55 -4.94 -9.12
N GLY A 70 4.39 -5.55 -9.41
CA GLY A 70 4.10 -6.17 -10.71
C GLY A 70 4.15 -5.15 -11.86
N ASP A 71 3.64 -3.94 -11.65
CA ASP A 71 3.74 -2.84 -12.62
C ASP A 71 5.20 -2.41 -12.85
N ALA A 72 6.05 -2.45 -11.82
CA ALA A 72 7.48 -2.19 -11.97
C ALA A 72 8.15 -3.27 -12.83
N VAL A 73 7.88 -4.56 -12.56
CA VAL A 73 8.36 -5.70 -13.37
C VAL A 73 7.94 -5.54 -14.83
N GLU A 74 6.66 -5.25 -15.09
CA GLU A 74 6.15 -5.11 -16.46
C GLU A 74 6.78 -3.93 -17.19
N ARG A 75 7.03 -2.79 -16.51
CA ARG A 75 7.73 -1.65 -17.11
C ARG A 75 9.16 -1.99 -17.50
N VAL A 76 9.91 -2.66 -16.63
CA VAL A 76 11.28 -3.12 -16.93
C VAL A 76 11.25 -4.12 -18.07
N ARG A 77 10.37 -5.13 -18.03
CA ARG A 77 10.18 -6.10 -19.11
C ARG A 77 9.88 -5.45 -20.46
N ARG A 78 9.02 -4.43 -20.50
CA ARG A 78 8.74 -3.69 -21.74
C ARG A 78 9.94 -2.90 -22.24
N SER A 79 10.76 -2.37 -21.33
CA SER A 79 12.00 -1.68 -21.69
C SER A 79 13.01 -2.67 -22.29
N GLU A 80 13.23 -3.79 -21.63
CA GLU A 80 14.16 -4.83 -22.07
C GLU A 80 13.70 -5.52 -23.36
N TRP A 81 12.40 -5.75 -23.53
CA TRP A 81 11.84 -6.29 -24.78
C TRP A 81 12.05 -5.39 -26.01
N ARG A 82 12.28 -4.08 -25.81
CA ARG A 82 12.66 -3.21 -26.94
C ARG A 82 14.08 -3.45 -27.40
N LYS A 83 14.96 -3.88 -26.50
CA LYS A 83 16.38 -4.17 -26.76
C LYS A 83 16.57 -5.62 -27.23
N ASP A 84 15.88 -6.56 -26.60
CA ASP A 84 15.97 -7.99 -26.87
C ASP A 84 14.58 -8.59 -27.04
N LYS A 85 14.26 -9.02 -28.26
CA LYS A 85 12.96 -9.61 -28.59
C LYS A 85 12.73 -10.97 -27.99
N THR A 86 13.78 -11.68 -27.56
CA THR A 86 13.67 -13.00 -26.92
C THR A 86 13.05 -12.94 -25.52
N VAL A 87 12.95 -11.74 -24.93
CA VAL A 87 12.16 -11.46 -23.71
C VAL A 87 10.64 -11.63 -23.94
N LYS A 88 10.20 -11.79 -25.20
CA LYS A 88 8.80 -12.09 -25.55
C LYS A 88 8.38 -13.42 -24.92
N GLY A 89 7.19 -13.46 -24.32
CA GLY A 89 6.67 -14.66 -23.64
C GLY A 89 7.04 -14.77 -22.16
N ALA A 90 8.08 -14.08 -21.68
CA ALA A 90 8.51 -14.16 -20.28
C ALA A 90 7.59 -13.43 -19.28
N ARG A 91 6.51 -12.78 -19.73
CA ARG A 91 5.61 -12.00 -18.87
C ARG A 91 5.05 -12.84 -17.71
N TYR A 92 4.51 -14.02 -18.01
CA TYR A 92 3.90 -14.85 -16.98
C TYR A 92 4.94 -15.48 -16.06
N ALA A 93 6.10 -15.86 -16.59
CA ALA A 93 7.24 -16.34 -15.82
C ALA A 93 7.70 -15.32 -14.77
N LEU A 94 7.71 -14.02 -15.13
CA LEU A 94 8.12 -12.94 -14.24
C LEU A 94 7.04 -12.49 -13.24
N LEU A 95 5.75 -12.56 -13.61
CA LEU A 95 4.66 -11.99 -12.81
C LEU A 95 4.02 -12.98 -11.84
N LYS A 96 3.89 -14.24 -12.22
CA LYS A 96 3.30 -15.26 -11.35
C LYS A 96 4.15 -15.49 -10.11
N ASN A 97 3.51 -16.04 -9.08
CA ASN A 97 4.23 -16.53 -7.93
C ASN A 97 5.02 -17.81 -8.30
N PRO A 98 6.26 -18.01 -7.79
CA PRO A 98 7.08 -19.19 -8.01
C PRO A 98 6.37 -20.55 -7.85
N GLU A 99 5.45 -20.65 -6.90
CA GLU A 99 4.66 -21.86 -6.64
C GLU A 99 3.61 -22.16 -7.74
N ASN A 100 3.25 -21.16 -8.55
CA ASN A 100 2.22 -21.25 -9.61
C ASN A 100 2.83 -21.29 -11.02
N LEU A 101 4.16 -21.43 -11.13
CA LEU A 101 4.86 -21.55 -12.40
C LEU A 101 4.76 -22.98 -12.93
N THR A 102 4.46 -23.09 -14.22
CA THR A 102 4.68 -24.35 -14.95
C THR A 102 6.18 -24.59 -15.14
N ASP A 103 6.59 -25.81 -15.47
CA ASP A 103 8.01 -26.13 -15.68
C ASP A 103 8.64 -25.28 -16.78
N CYS A 104 7.95 -25.15 -17.93
CA CYS A 104 8.36 -24.26 -19.01
C CYS A 104 8.49 -22.79 -18.55
N GLN A 105 7.61 -22.31 -17.68
CA GLN A 105 7.70 -20.94 -17.14
C GLN A 105 8.88 -20.79 -16.18
N ARG A 106 9.20 -21.83 -15.40
CA ARG A 106 10.35 -21.86 -14.48
C ARG A 106 11.67 -21.87 -15.24
N GLU A 107 11.77 -22.65 -16.31
CA GLU A 107 12.91 -22.66 -17.23
C GLU A 107 13.09 -21.29 -17.88
N THR A 108 12.01 -20.72 -18.43
CA THR A 108 12.01 -19.37 -19.01
C THR A 108 12.49 -18.32 -18.01
N LEU A 109 12.01 -18.38 -16.76
CA LEU A 109 12.43 -17.47 -15.71
C LEU A 109 13.93 -17.62 -15.40
N THR A 110 14.43 -18.85 -15.31
CA THR A 110 15.83 -19.14 -15.02
C THR A 110 16.74 -18.62 -16.13
N GLU A 111 16.38 -18.91 -17.38
CA GLU A 111 17.11 -18.47 -18.57
C GLU A 111 17.18 -16.94 -18.63
N ILE A 112 16.03 -16.27 -18.52
CA ILE A 112 15.96 -14.82 -18.72
C ILE A 112 16.64 -14.03 -17.60
N THR A 113 16.54 -14.50 -16.36
CA THR A 113 17.21 -13.85 -15.22
C THR A 113 18.71 -14.12 -15.20
N LYS A 114 19.18 -15.21 -15.81
CA LYS A 114 20.62 -15.49 -15.97
C LYS A 114 21.30 -14.51 -16.93
N ARG A 115 20.63 -14.11 -18.01
CA ARG A 115 21.21 -13.23 -19.05
C ARG A 115 20.79 -11.77 -18.97
N ASN A 116 19.67 -11.46 -18.32
CA ASN A 116 19.17 -10.07 -18.21
C ASN A 116 19.18 -9.62 -16.75
N ALA A 117 20.23 -8.87 -16.38
CA ALA A 117 20.43 -8.37 -15.02
C ALA A 117 19.28 -7.47 -14.52
N ALA A 118 18.69 -6.65 -15.41
CA ALA A 118 17.58 -5.78 -15.04
C ALA A 118 16.31 -6.57 -14.69
N LEU A 119 16.02 -7.64 -15.44
CA LEU A 119 14.90 -8.54 -15.14
C LEU A 119 15.16 -9.38 -13.89
N ALA A 120 16.40 -9.82 -13.68
CA ALA A 120 16.80 -10.49 -12.46
C ALA A 120 16.62 -9.61 -11.22
N GLU A 121 17.08 -8.35 -11.29
CA GLU A 121 16.96 -7.40 -10.19
C GLU A 121 15.50 -7.11 -9.85
N VAL A 122 14.68 -6.70 -10.83
CA VAL A 122 13.26 -6.36 -10.56
C VAL A 122 12.45 -7.57 -10.09
N TYR A 123 12.76 -8.77 -10.59
CA TYR A 123 12.13 -10.00 -10.14
C TYR A 123 12.48 -10.30 -8.67
N ARG A 124 13.77 -10.22 -8.30
CA ARG A 124 14.20 -10.36 -6.89
C ARG A 124 13.52 -9.35 -6.00
N MET A 125 13.46 -8.07 -6.40
CA MET A 125 12.78 -7.04 -5.61
C MET A 125 11.31 -7.37 -5.34
N LYS A 126 10.58 -7.87 -6.36
CA LYS A 126 9.19 -8.30 -6.22
C LYS A 126 9.05 -9.49 -5.28
N GLU A 127 9.86 -10.54 -5.46
CA GLU A 127 9.75 -11.77 -4.68
C GLU A 127 10.18 -11.59 -3.23
N THR A 128 11.32 -10.91 -2.99
CA THR A 128 11.78 -10.61 -1.61
C THR A 128 10.72 -9.83 -0.85
N PHE A 129 10.02 -8.88 -1.47
CA PHE A 129 8.99 -8.10 -0.77
C PHE A 129 7.85 -8.97 -0.20
N ARG A 130 7.59 -10.15 -0.76
CA ARG A 130 6.55 -11.07 -0.26
C ARG A 130 6.83 -11.51 1.17
N ASP A 131 8.09 -11.56 1.57
CA ASP A 131 8.50 -11.98 2.91
C ASP A 131 8.04 -11.00 3.98
N LEU A 132 7.78 -9.73 3.64
CA LEU A 132 7.18 -8.75 4.55
C LEU A 132 5.95 -9.34 5.26
N TYR A 133 5.03 -9.93 4.51
CA TYR A 133 3.75 -10.44 5.03
C TYR A 133 3.86 -11.81 5.72
N ARG A 134 5.07 -12.38 5.78
CA ARG A 134 5.38 -13.62 6.52
C ARG A 134 6.03 -13.35 7.87
N LEU A 135 6.37 -12.10 8.16
CA LEU A 135 7.02 -11.72 9.41
C LEU A 135 6.02 -11.78 10.57
N PRO A 136 6.46 -12.21 11.77
CA PRO A 136 5.56 -12.48 12.89
C PRO A 136 5.09 -11.23 13.62
N ASP A 137 5.80 -10.10 13.47
CA ASP A 137 5.56 -8.90 14.28
C ASP A 137 5.91 -7.59 13.55
N LEU A 138 5.33 -6.49 14.05
CA LEU A 138 5.46 -5.15 13.49
C LEU A 138 6.90 -4.62 13.52
N ARG A 139 7.73 -5.00 14.51
CA ARG A 139 9.11 -4.54 14.60
C ARG A 139 9.95 -5.18 13.50
N SER A 140 9.83 -6.49 13.33
CA SER A 140 10.49 -7.23 12.24
C SER A 140 10.05 -6.71 10.87
N ALA A 141 8.74 -6.52 10.68
CA ALA A 141 8.14 -5.90 9.51
C ALA A 141 8.72 -4.52 9.16
N THR A 142 8.81 -3.65 10.16
CA THR A 142 9.34 -2.29 10.00
C THR A 142 10.82 -2.32 9.62
N GLY A 143 11.61 -3.18 10.25
CA GLY A 143 13.03 -3.36 9.92
C GLY A 143 13.23 -3.86 8.49
N PHE A 144 12.47 -4.90 8.11
CA PHE A 144 12.48 -5.43 6.74
C PHE A 144 12.10 -4.35 5.72
N LEU A 145 11.01 -3.63 5.93
CA LEU A 145 10.54 -2.61 4.98
C LEU A 145 11.58 -1.49 4.81
N LYS A 146 12.21 -1.03 5.89
CA LYS A 146 13.29 -0.04 5.84
C LYS A 146 14.48 -0.55 5.02
N GLY A 147 14.92 -1.78 5.27
CA GLY A 147 16.03 -2.39 4.52
C GLY A 147 15.70 -2.55 3.04
N TRP A 148 14.51 -3.06 2.73
CA TRP A 148 14.04 -3.20 1.35
C TRP A 148 13.98 -1.85 0.63
N LEU A 149 13.44 -0.81 1.28
CA LEU A 149 13.38 0.55 0.72
C LEU A 149 14.77 1.13 0.46
N ALA A 150 15.72 0.93 1.36
CA ALA A 150 17.09 1.40 1.19
C ALA A 150 17.71 0.85 -0.10
N VAL A 151 17.57 -0.45 -0.35
CA VAL A 151 18.07 -1.09 -1.58
C VAL A 151 17.27 -0.67 -2.81
N ALA A 152 15.94 -0.63 -2.72
CA ALA A 152 15.09 -0.31 -3.86
C ALA A 152 15.25 1.15 -4.33
N MET A 153 15.57 2.08 -3.43
CA MET A 153 15.82 3.49 -3.77
C MET A 153 17.17 3.70 -4.48
N THR A 154 18.16 2.84 -4.28
CA THR A 154 19.47 2.90 -4.97
C THR A 154 19.47 2.18 -6.32
N SER A 155 18.39 1.49 -6.68
CA SER A 155 18.26 0.82 -7.97
C SER A 155 18.41 1.79 -9.15
N THR A 156 19.14 1.36 -10.18
CA THR A 156 19.22 2.12 -11.45
C THR A 156 17.93 2.00 -12.28
N LEU A 157 17.07 1.04 -11.93
CA LEU A 157 15.78 0.82 -12.60
C LEU A 157 14.76 1.83 -12.09
N LYS A 158 14.53 2.90 -12.87
CA LYS A 158 13.52 3.93 -12.57
C LYS A 158 12.14 3.37 -12.15
N PRO A 159 11.61 2.27 -12.73
CA PRO A 159 10.38 1.65 -12.27
C PRO A 159 10.43 1.12 -10.83
N VAL A 160 11.57 0.57 -10.38
CA VAL A 160 11.78 0.08 -9.01
C VAL A 160 11.78 1.25 -8.03
N VAL A 161 12.56 2.30 -8.31
CA VAL A 161 12.59 3.51 -7.47
C VAL A 161 11.20 4.15 -7.35
N LYS A 162 10.42 4.16 -8.43
CA LYS A 162 9.04 4.65 -8.40
C LYS A 162 8.12 3.78 -7.52
N ALA A 163 8.25 2.47 -7.60
CA ALA A 163 7.52 1.54 -6.73
C ALA A 163 7.91 1.77 -5.25
N ALA A 164 9.21 1.90 -4.96
CA ALA A 164 9.72 2.18 -3.63
C ALA A 164 9.15 3.47 -3.04
N LYS A 165 9.14 4.58 -3.82
CA LYS A 165 8.51 5.84 -3.40
C LYS A 165 7.02 5.68 -3.10
N THR A 166 6.32 4.90 -3.93
CA THR A 166 4.88 4.65 -3.73
C THR A 166 4.61 3.86 -2.45
N ILE A 167 5.43 2.85 -2.17
CA ILE A 167 5.37 2.02 -0.96
C ILE A 167 5.74 2.85 0.27
N ASN A 168 6.81 3.64 0.21
CA ASN A 168 7.24 4.49 1.32
C ASN A 168 6.15 5.47 1.75
N ASN A 169 5.48 6.11 0.79
CA ASN A 169 4.37 7.03 1.07
C ASN A 169 3.15 6.36 1.71
N ARG A 170 3.13 5.03 1.76
CA ARG A 170 2.04 4.19 2.29
C ARG A 170 2.50 3.27 3.41
N ALA A 171 3.75 3.40 3.87
CA ALA A 171 4.40 2.43 4.75
C ALA A 171 3.57 2.15 6.01
N GLU A 172 3.05 3.19 6.65
CA GLU A 172 2.25 3.04 7.87
C GLU A 172 1.00 2.17 7.67
N GLY A 173 0.25 2.39 6.58
CA GLY A 173 -0.94 1.58 6.28
C GLY A 173 -0.61 0.20 5.69
N ILE A 174 0.60 0.01 5.14
CA ILE A 174 1.08 -1.30 4.69
C ILE A 174 1.45 -2.16 5.89
N LEU A 175 2.00 -1.57 6.96
CA LEU A 175 2.46 -2.26 8.17
C LEU A 175 1.33 -2.73 9.11
N ARG A 176 0.08 -2.36 8.82
CA ARG A 176 -1.13 -2.71 9.59
C ARG A 176 -1.87 -3.89 8.93
N TRP A 177 -1.27 -5.08 8.83
CA TRP A 177 -1.81 -6.22 8.06
C TRP A 177 -2.20 -7.46 8.86
#